data_AF-A0A914J3M5-F1
#
_entry.id   AF-A0A914J3M5-F1
#
_cell.length_a   1.000
_cell.length_b   1.000
_cell.length_c   1.000
_cell.angle_alpha   90.00
_cell.angle_beta   90.00
_cell.angle_gamma   90.00
#
_symmetry.space_group_name_H-M   'P 1'
#
loop_
_entity.id
_entity.type
_entity.pdbx_description
1 polymer ?
#
loop_
_entity_poly.entity_id
_entity_poly.type
_entity_poly.pdbx_seq_one_letter_code
_entity_poly.pdbx_strand_id
1 'polypeptide(L)'
;MQSSSQPNKNSEKQMDSNLRMTINYRERCRMHDLNAALDELRSVIPYAHGTTVRKLSKIATLLLAKNHIIMQMKAIDELREAIENLKSEVRSLEKKCEENSSLNPNTDKN
;
A
#
# COMPACT_ATOMS: atom_id res chain seq x y z
N MET A 1 32.97 64.16 -4.79
CA MET A 1 32.45 63.59 -6.05
C MET A 1 32.23 62.09 -5.82
N GLN A 2 31.11 61.57 -6.30
CA GLN A 2 30.50 60.29 -5.88
C GLN A 2 31.43 59.08 -6.03
N SER A 3 31.42 58.23 -5.01
CA SER A 3 32.01 56.89 -4.97
C SER A 3 31.15 55.94 -5.81
N SER A 4 31.71 55.37 -6.87
CA SER A 4 31.08 54.31 -7.66
C SER A 4 31.80 52.99 -7.42
N SER A 5 31.38 52.25 -6.39
CA SER A 5 31.82 50.87 -6.16
C SER A 5 31.16 49.96 -7.19
N GLN A 6 31.92 49.49 -8.18
CA GLN A 6 31.42 48.46 -9.10
C GLN A 6 31.30 47.10 -8.37
N PRO A 7 30.26 46.30 -8.65
CA PRO A 7 30.09 44.99 -8.04
C PRO A 7 31.17 44.01 -8.54
N ASN A 8 31.76 43.27 -7.61
CA ASN A 8 32.81 42.30 -7.89
C ASN A 8 32.21 41.04 -8.54
N LYS A 9 32.38 40.88 -9.85
CA LYS A 9 31.82 39.76 -10.64
C LYS A 9 32.25 38.36 -10.13
N ASN A 10 33.36 38.26 -9.41
CA ASN A 10 33.80 36.99 -8.82
C ASN A 10 32.95 36.55 -7.62
N SER A 11 32.46 37.49 -6.80
CA SER A 11 31.55 37.14 -5.70
C SER A 11 30.18 36.70 -6.22
N GLU A 12 29.67 37.30 -7.29
CA GLU A 12 28.41 36.89 -7.92
C GLU A 12 28.49 35.46 -8.49
N LYS A 13 29.61 35.12 -9.14
CA LYS A 13 29.84 33.77 -9.69
C LYS A 13 30.00 32.70 -8.60
N GLN A 14 30.60 33.06 -7.47
CA GLN A 14 30.74 32.17 -6.32
C GLN A 14 29.41 31.97 -5.57
N MET A 15 28.57 33.01 -5.50
CA MET A 15 27.19 32.91 -5.00
C MET A 15 26.33 31.99 -5.89
N ASP A 16 26.43 32.07 -7.22
CA ASP A 16 25.73 31.16 -8.14
C ASP A 16 26.21 29.70 -7.96
N SER A 17 27.51 29.49 -7.76
CA SER A 17 28.07 28.16 -7.48
C SER A 17 27.53 27.58 -6.16
N ASN A 18 27.49 28.38 -5.09
CA ASN A 18 26.95 27.95 -3.81
C ASN A 18 25.45 27.65 -3.90
N LEU A 19 24.68 28.46 -4.62
CA LEU A 19 23.25 28.22 -4.85
C LEU A 19 23.01 26.90 -5.59
N ARG A 20 23.77 26.63 -6.66
CA ARG A 20 23.72 25.34 -7.37
C ARG A 20 24.02 24.17 -6.44
N MET A 21 25.03 24.29 -5.58
CA MET A 21 25.39 23.24 -4.62
C MET A 21 24.28 22.99 -3.60
N THR A 22 23.67 24.05 -3.06
CA THR A 22 22.54 23.94 -2.13
C THR A 22 21.32 23.28 -2.80
N ILE A 23 21.02 23.65 -4.04
CA ILE A 23 19.91 23.04 -4.82
C ILE A 23 20.18 21.55 -5.06
N ASN A 24 21.39 21.19 -5.50
CA ASN A 24 21.77 19.79 -5.74
C ASN A 24 21.72 18.95 -4.47
N TYR A 25 22.17 19.51 -3.34
CA TYR A 25 22.07 18.85 -2.05
C TYR A 25 20.62 18.58 -1.67
N ARG A 26 19.75 19.60 -1.80
CA ARG A 26 18.33 19.47 -1.50
C ARG A 26 17.65 18.41 -2.35
N GLU A 27 17.96 18.36 -3.65
CA GLU A 27 17.38 17.34 -4.54
C GLU A 27 17.88 15.92 -4.21
N ARG A 28 19.14 15.78 -3.78
CA ARG A 28 19.64 14.48 -3.26
C ARG A 28 18.87 14.05 -2.03
N CYS A 29 18.66 14.94 -1.05
CA CYS A 29 17.86 14.64 0.14
C CYS A 29 16.44 14.22 -0.23
N ARG A 30 15.76 14.98 -1.10
CA ARG A 30 14.43 14.65 -1.61
C ARG A 30 14.39 13.26 -2.26
N MET A 31 15.43 12.92 -3.02
CA MET A 31 15.55 11.62 -3.65
C MET A 31 15.85 10.49 -2.66
N HIS A 32 16.58 10.75 -1.58
CA HIS A 32 16.78 9.78 -0.50
C HIS A 32 15.47 9.46 0.20
N ASP A 33 14.68 10.48 0.55
CA ASP A 33 13.36 10.29 1.18
C ASP A 33 12.42 9.49 0.28
N LEU A 34 12.39 9.82 -1.02
CA LEU A 34 11.59 9.07 -2.00
C LEU A 34 12.05 7.61 -2.14
N ASN A 35 13.37 7.36 -2.13
CA ASN A 35 13.88 5.99 -2.22
C ASN A 35 13.60 5.20 -0.94
N ALA A 36 13.65 5.83 0.24
CA ALA A 36 13.28 5.22 1.51
C ALA A 36 11.82 4.78 1.52
N ALA A 37 10.90 5.68 1.14
CA ALA A 37 9.48 5.35 1.00
C ALA A 37 9.23 4.21 -0.02
N LEU A 38 10.01 4.16 -1.11
CA LEU A 38 9.90 3.09 -2.08
C LEU A 38 10.43 1.74 -1.54
N ASP A 39 11.43 1.76 -0.66
CA ASP A 39 11.92 0.56 0.04
C ASP A 39 10.93 0.08 1.10
N GLU A 40 10.24 0.98 1.80
CA GLU A 40 9.10 0.63 2.65
C GLU A 40 7.98 0.00 1.82
N LEU A 41 7.65 0.55 0.64
CA LEU A 41 6.70 -0.09 -0.26
C LEU A 41 7.15 -1.48 -0.69
N ARG A 42 8.46 -1.70 -0.94
CA ARG A 42 8.96 -3.04 -1.23
C ARG A 42 8.62 -3.98 -0.09
N SER A 43 8.82 -3.57 1.17
CA SER A 43 8.67 -4.38 2.40
C SER A 43 7.30 -5.07 2.57
N VAL A 44 6.27 -4.53 1.91
CA VAL A 44 4.90 -5.04 1.99
C VAL A 44 4.45 -5.80 0.73
N ILE A 45 5.32 -5.90 -0.30
CA ILE A 45 5.01 -6.63 -1.52
C ILE A 45 5.31 -8.13 -1.31
N PRO A 46 4.33 -9.02 -1.54
CA PRO A 46 4.56 -10.46 -1.45
C PRO A 46 5.71 -10.91 -2.37
N TYR A 47 6.56 -11.80 -1.86
CA TYR A 47 7.68 -12.39 -2.60
C TYR A 47 8.78 -11.40 -3.05
N ALA A 48 8.69 -10.14 -2.65
CA ALA A 48 9.75 -9.15 -2.88
C ALA A 48 10.94 -9.31 -1.92
N HIS A 49 10.84 -10.23 -0.95
CA HIS A 49 11.83 -10.46 0.10
C HIS A 49 12.29 -11.92 0.10
N GLY A 50 13.59 -12.10 0.18
CA GLY A 50 14.26 -13.38 0.36
C GLY A 50 15.75 -13.14 0.31
N THR A 51 16.53 -13.84 1.14
CA THR A 51 18.00 -13.71 1.18
C THR A 51 18.65 -14.00 -0.18
N THR A 52 17.95 -14.77 -1.04
CA THR A 52 18.36 -15.12 -2.41
C THR A 52 17.72 -14.25 -3.50
N VAL A 53 16.74 -13.42 -3.17
CA VAL A 53 15.97 -12.63 -4.14
C VAL A 53 16.60 -11.25 -4.29
N ARG A 54 16.93 -10.87 -5.54
CA ARG A 54 17.52 -9.55 -5.83
C ARG A 54 16.51 -8.42 -5.59
N LYS A 55 17.02 -7.26 -5.18
CA LYS A 55 16.22 -6.03 -5.02
C LYS A 55 15.48 -5.69 -6.32
N LEU A 56 14.17 -5.53 -6.24
CA LEU A 56 13.31 -5.18 -7.36
C LEU A 56 13.62 -3.77 -7.90
N SER A 57 13.55 -3.61 -9.22
CA SER A 57 13.63 -2.29 -9.86
C SER A 57 12.48 -1.38 -9.44
N LYS A 58 12.61 -0.06 -9.62
CA LYS A 58 11.54 0.90 -9.27
C LYS A 58 10.23 0.58 -10.02
N ILE A 59 10.34 0.27 -11.31
CA ILE A 59 9.18 -0.07 -12.15
C ILE A 59 8.55 -1.39 -11.71
N ALA A 60 9.36 -2.42 -11.46
CA ALA A 60 8.85 -3.71 -10.99
C ALA A 60 8.15 -3.59 -9.63
N THR A 61 8.69 -2.79 -8.73
CA THR A 61 8.09 -2.50 -7.41
C THR A 61 6.70 -1.90 -7.57
N LEU A 62 6.56 -0.86 -8.41
CA LEU A 62 5.26 -0.20 -8.64
C LEU A 62 4.25 -1.13 -9.32
N LEU A 63 4.70 -1.94 -10.27
CA LEU A 63 3.83 -2.90 -10.96
C LEU A 63 3.29 -3.97 -10.00
N LEU A 64 4.16 -4.56 -9.18
CA LEU A 64 3.78 -5.56 -8.19
C LEU A 64 2.89 -4.97 -7.10
N ALA A 65 3.19 -3.75 -6.62
CA ALA A 65 2.33 -3.06 -5.66
C ALA A 65 0.91 -2.85 -6.21
N LYS A 66 0.78 -2.35 -7.44
CA LYS A 66 -0.53 -2.17 -8.10
C LYS A 66 -1.29 -3.50 -8.20
N ASN A 67 -0.61 -4.55 -8.66
CA ASN A 67 -1.22 -5.86 -8.83
C ASN A 67 -1.63 -6.47 -7.49
N HIS A 68 -0.82 -6.28 -6.44
CA HIS A 68 -1.11 -6.74 -5.09
C HIS A 68 -2.39 -6.08 -4.54
N ILE A 69 -2.55 -4.76 -4.71
CA ILE A 69 -3.77 -4.05 -4.32
C ILE A 69 -5.00 -4.63 -5.03
N ILE A 70 -4.92 -4.84 -6.35
CA ILE A 70 -6.03 -5.42 -7.14
C ILE A 70 -6.38 -6.83 -6.66
N MET A 71 -5.38 -7.67 -6.37
CA MET A 71 -5.62 -9.02 -5.87
C MET A 71 -6.25 -9.01 -4.48
N GLN A 72 -5.79 -8.13 -3.58
CA GLN A 72 -6.39 -7.98 -2.25
C GLN A 72 -7.85 -7.51 -2.33
N MET A 73 -8.17 -6.57 -3.22
CA MET A 73 -9.55 -6.13 -3.45
C MET A 73 -10.45 -7.29 -3.89
N LYS A 74 -10.00 -8.09 -4.88
CA LYS A 74 -10.74 -9.27 -5.34
C LYS A 74 -10.94 -10.30 -4.22
N ALA A 75 -9.90 -10.60 -3.47
CA ALA A 75 -9.98 -11.53 -2.35
C ALA A 75 -10.96 -11.05 -1.27
N ILE A 76 -11.03 -9.74 -1.00
CA ILE A 76 -12.01 -9.17 -0.07
C ILE A 76 -13.44 -9.37 -0.58
N ASP A 77 -13.69 -9.16 -1.88
CA ASP A 77 -15.02 -9.34 -2.47
C ASP A 77 -15.45 -10.81 -2.47
N GLU A 78 -14.54 -11.73 -2.81
CA GLU A 78 -14.77 -13.18 -2.74
C GLU A 78 -15.10 -13.63 -1.31
N LEU A 79 -14.38 -13.12 -0.31
CA LEU A 79 -14.65 -13.42 1.11
C LEU A 79 -16.00 -12.87 1.57
N ARG A 80 -16.41 -11.69 1.10
CA ARG A 80 -17.74 -11.12 1.39
C ARG A 80 -18.85 -12.00 0.82
N GLU A 81 -18.70 -12.46 -0.43
CA GLU A 81 -19.66 -13.36 -1.06
C GLU A 81 -19.74 -14.69 -0.31
N ALA A 82 -18.60 -15.28 0.06
CA ALA A 82 -18.55 -16.50 0.85
C ALA A 82 -19.26 -16.35 2.20
N ILE A 83 -19.09 -15.21 2.88
CA ILE A 83 -19.78 -14.91 4.13
C ILE A 83 -21.30 -14.82 3.93
N GLU A 84 -21.77 -14.16 2.87
CA GLU A 84 -23.21 -14.06 2.61
C GLU A 84 -23.83 -15.42 2.24
N ASN A 85 -23.11 -16.25 1.50
CA ASN A 85 -23.52 -17.62 1.21
C ASN A 85 -23.59 -18.49 2.47
N LEU A 86 -22.61 -18.38 3.37
CA LEU A 86 -22.65 -19.11 4.64
C LEU A 86 -23.78 -18.62 5.55
N LYS A 87 -24.04 -17.30 5.59
CA LYS A 87 -25.17 -16.75 6.34
C LYS A 87 -26.52 -17.22 5.81
N SER A 88 -26.68 -17.32 4.48
CA SER A 88 -27.93 -17.80 3.88
C SER A 88 -28.15 -19.29 4.19
N GLU A 89 -27.09 -20.09 4.16
CA GLU A 89 -27.14 -21.51 4.54
C GLU A 89 -27.50 -21.68 6.02
N VAL A 90 -26.86 -20.92 6.92
CA VAL A 90 -27.19 -20.94 8.35
C VAL A 90 -28.67 -20.62 8.59
N ARG A 91 -29.21 -19.57 7.95
CA ARG A 91 -30.65 -19.23 8.05
C ARG A 91 -31.56 -20.35 7.54
N SER A 92 -31.16 -21.05 6.48
CA SER A 92 -31.92 -22.20 5.96
C SER A 92 -31.92 -23.37 6.94
N LEU A 93 -30.78 -23.65 7.57
CA LEU A 93 -30.65 -24.71 8.57
C LEU A 93 -31.43 -24.40 9.85
N GLU A 94 -31.38 -23.15 10.34
CA GLU A 94 -32.18 -22.69 11.48
C GLU A 94 -33.67 -22.94 11.23
N LYS A 95 -34.19 -22.56 10.05
CA LYS A 95 -35.58 -22.80 9.67
C LYS A 95 -35.94 -24.29 9.62
N LYS A 96 -35.04 -25.14 9.07
CA LYS A 96 -35.24 -26.60 9.04
C LYS A 96 -35.28 -27.22 10.44
N CYS A 97 -34.52 -26.69 11.40
CA CYS A 97 -34.57 -27.14 12.80
C CYS A 97 -35.90 -26.78 13.47
N GLU A 98 -36.42 -25.57 13.23
CA GLU A 98 -37.73 -25.14 13.73
C GLU A 98 -38.86 -26.01 13.19
N GLU A 99 -38.85 -26.30 11.89
CA GLU A 99 -39.86 -27.17 11.24
C GLU A 99 -39.84 -28.60 11.79
N ASN A 100 -38.65 -29.21 11.97
CA ASN A 100 -38.52 -30.55 12.53
C ASN A 100 -38.97 -30.64 14.01
N SER A 101 -38.87 -29.55 14.76
CA SER A 101 -39.33 -29.47 16.16
C SER A 101 -40.86 -29.51 16.27
N SER A 102 -41.56 -28.98 15.26
CA SER A 102 -43.02 -28.90 15.23
C SER A 102 -43.73 -30.19 14.78
N LEU A 103 -42.98 -31.22 14.38
CA LEU A 103 -43.46 -32.48 13.79
C LEU A 103 -43.28 -33.72 14.69
N ASN A 104 -43.00 -33.57 15.98
CA ASN A 104 -43.01 -34.70 16.92
C ASN A 104 -44.31 -34.78 17.74
N PRO A 105 -45.33 -35.54 17.31
CA PRO A 105 -46.57 -35.77 18.07
C PRO A 105 -46.47 -36.89 19.11
N ASN A 106 -45.29 -37.37 19.51
CA ASN A 106 -45.15 -38.48 20.47
C ASN A 106 -44.72 -38.02 21.86
N THR A 107 -45.58 -37.28 22.54
CA THR A 107 -45.65 -37.31 24.01
C THR A 107 -47.13 -37.36 24.41
N ASP A 108 -47.46 -38.32 25.27
CA ASP A 108 -48.76 -38.51 25.95
C ASP A 108 -49.79 -39.46 25.29
N LYS A 109 -49.39 -40.73 25.16
CA LYS A 109 -50.29 -41.87 25.39
C LYS A 109 -49.58 -42.93 26.22
N ASN A 110 -49.56 -42.76 27.54
CA ASN A 110 -49.51 -43.88 28.48
C ASN A 110 -50.18 -43.48 29.80
#